data_AF-A0AAN5BXZ8-F1
#
_entry.id   AF-A0AAN5BXZ8-F1
#
_cell.length_a   1.000
_cell.length_b   1.000
_cell.length_c   1.000
_cell.angle_alpha   90.00
_cell.angle_beta   90.00
_cell.angle_gamma   90.00
#
_symmetry.space_group_name_H-M   'P 1'
#
loop_
_entity.id
_entity.type
_entity.pdbx_description
1 polymer ?
#
loop_
_entity_poly.entity_id
_entity_poly.type
_entity_poly.pdbx_seq_one_letter_code
_entity_poly.pdbx_strand_id
1 'polypeptide(L)'
;MNTELPAEAQKGRTVYNPSNSSTFKKMEGATFNISYGDASYAYGGVGTDTVNVGGAIVKDQAIGIPDTVSSAFIEDTTSNGLVGLGFSSLNTVKPKQQKTFFDNIADSLQEPVMTASLKANGVGEYEFGILDHDKYQGDIANVSVDSSKGFWQFELAKFAVADGDIQTIKENPTAIADTGTSLMLLSQEVVDAYYAKIEGAIYASSASGYIYPCNASLPSISVAIGSNHLATVPGNLINFSEVGINKTTGGKGEFS
;
A
#
# COMPACT_ATOMS: atom_id res chain seq x y z
N MET A 1 -9.91 -11.78 -8.23
CA MET A 1 -10.65 -12.25 -9.40
C MET A 1 -10.88 -13.73 -9.29
N ASN A 2 -12.13 -14.15 -9.47
CA ASN A 2 -12.55 -15.54 -9.36
C ASN A 2 -13.75 -15.79 -10.29
N THR A 3 -14.18 -17.05 -10.40
CA THR A 3 -15.25 -17.49 -11.31
C THR A 3 -16.66 -17.03 -10.95
N GLU A 4 -16.89 -16.50 -9.74
CA GLU A 4 -18.18 -15.94 -9.31
C GLU A 4 -18.42 -14.51 -9.81
N LEU A 5 -17.39 -13.85 -10.35
CA LEU A 5 -17.50 -12.48 -10.88
C LEU A 5 -18.05 -12.45 -12.32
N PRO A 6 -18.60 -11.31 -12.79
CA PRO A 6 -18.98 -11.14 -14.19
C PRO A 6 -17.82 -11.34 -15.17
N ALA A 7 -18.12 -11.78 -16.41
CA ALA A 7 -17.12 -12.06 -17.44
C ALA A 7 -16.18 -10.87 -17.74
N GLU A 8 -16.68 -9.63 -17.66
CA GLU A 8 -15.89 -8.41 -17.83
C GLU A 8 -14.72 -8.33 -16.83
N ALA A 9 -14.97 -8.71 -15.57
CA ALA A 9 -13.97 -8.73 -14.51
C ALA A 9 -12.95 -9.87 -14.65
N GLN A 10 -13.25 -10.89 -15.48
CA GLN A 10 -12.40 -12.06 -15.71
C GLN A 10 -11.50 -11.91 -16.94
N LYS A 11 -11.84 -11.01 -17.87
CA LYS A 11 -11.21 -10.92 -19.19
C LYS A 11 -9.72 -10.57 -19.09
N GLY A 12 -8.87 -11.42 -19.68
CA GLY A 12 -7.42 -11.20 -19.77
C GLY A 12 -6.66 -11.46 -18.47
N ARG A 13 -7.28 -12.11 -17.49
CA ARG A 13 -6.74 -12.28 -16.13
C ARG A 13 -6.52 -13.73 -15.74
N THR A 14 -5.72 -13.93 -14.71
CA THR A 14 -5.65 -15.23 -14.03
C THR A 14 -6.77 -15.30 -13.00
N VAL A 15 -7.72 -16.20 -13.23
CA VAL A 15 -8.94 -16.31 -12.42
C VAL A 15 -8.85 -17.52 -11.51
N TYR A 16 -9.09 -17.32 -10.22
CA TYR A 16 -9.20 -18.43 -9.27
C TYR A 16 -10.55 -19.14 -9.44
N ASN A 17 -10.53 -20.45 -9.71
CA ASN A 17 -11.72 -21.30 -9.73
C ASN A 17 -11.69 -22.25 -8.52
N PRO A 18 -12.53 -22.02 -7.49
CA PRO A 18 -12.55 -22.86 -6.30
C PRO A 18 -12.84 -24.34 -6.60
N SER A 19 -13.61 -24.64 -7.66
CA SER A 19 -13.96 -26.02 -8.05
C SER A 19 -12.76 -26.81 -8.58
N ASN A 20 -11.69 -26.14 -9.00
CA ASN A 20 -10.47 -26.77 -9.48
C ASN A 20 -9.49 -27.09 -8.35
N SER A 21 -9.73 -26.62 -7.13
CA SER A 21 -8.87 -26.86 -5.98
C SER A 21 -9.38 -28.03 -5.14
N SER A 22 -8.55 -29.05 -4.95
CA SER A 22 -8.87 -30.20 -4.09
C SER A 22 -8.84 -29.88 -2.60
N THR A 23 -8.24 -28.74 -2.21
CA THR A 23 -8.12 -28.31 -0.80
C THR A 23 -9.08 -27.18 -0.45
N PHE A 24 -9.76 -26.59 -1.43
CA PHE A 24 -10.76 -25.56 -1.17
C PHE A 24 -11.94 -26.11 -0.38
N LYS A 25 -12.32 -25.37 0.66
CA LYS A 25 -13.54 -25.62 1.44
C LYS A 25 -14.32 -24.34 1.57
N LYS A 26 -15.55 -24.33 1.09
CA LYS A 26 -16.46 -23.20 1.29
C LYS A 26 -16.77 -23.06 2.79
N MET A 27 -16.72 -21.84 3.31
CA MET A 27 -17.13 -21.53 4.67
C MET A 27 -18.60 -21.14 4.66
N GLU A 28 -19.48 -22.12 4.85
CA GLU A 28 -20.93 -21.89 4.77
C GLU A 28 -21.40 -20.81 5.76
N GLY A 29 -22.17 -19.84 5.24
CA GLY A 29 -22.66 -18.70 5.99
C GLY A 29 -21.62 -17.60 6.29
N ALA A 30 -20.36 -17.77 5.89
CA ALA A 30 -19.34 -16.74 6.05
C ALA A 30 -19.30 -15.79 4.85
N THR A 31 -19.25 -14.49 5.14
CA THR A 31 -19.17 -13.42 4.14
C THR A 31 -18.11 -12.41 4.53
N PHE A 32 -17.64 -11.65 3.55
CA PHE A 32 -16.81 -10.46 3.78
C PHE A 32 -17.38 -9.28 3.01
N ASN A 33 -17.13 -8.07 3.51
CA ASN A 33 -17.43 -6.82 2.84
C ASN A 33 -16.33 -5.84 3.19
N ILE A 34 -15.65 -5.29 2.18
CA ILE A 34 -14.52 -4.37 2.37
C ILE A 34 -14.66 -3.16 1.45
N SER A 35 -14.31 -2.00 1.99
CA SER A 35 -14.20 -0.73 1.28
C SER A 35 -12.86 -0.10 1.61
N TYR A 36 -12.20 0.44 0.59
CA TYR A 36 -10.87 1.05 0.69
C TYR A 36 -10.96 2.58 0.67
N GLY A 37 -9.84 3.25 1.01
CA GLY A 37 -9.78 4.71 1.10
C GLY A 37 -10.01 5.43 -0.23
N ASP A 38 -9.77 4.76 -1.35
CA ASP A 38 -10.04 5.23 -2.72
C ASP A 38 -11.50 4.98 -3.18
N ALA A 39 -12.37 4.56 -2.25
CA ALA A 39 -13.75 4.16 -2.47
C ALA A 39 -13.95 2.89 -3.33
N SER A 40 -12.88 2.17 -3.67
CA SER A 40 -13.02 0.82 -4.24
C SER A 40 -13.60 -0.15 -3.19
N TYR A 41 -14.25 -1.21 -3.64
CA TYR A 41 -14.89 -2.18 -2.74
C TYR A 41 -14.98 -3.57 -3.34
N ALA A 42 -15.11 -4.56 -2.45
CA ALA A 42 -15.40 -5.95 -2.80
C ALA A 42 -16.24 -6.60 -1.71
N TYR A 43 -17.17 -7.47 -2.08
CA TYR A 43 -17.91 -8.30 -1.14
C TYR A 43 -18.31 -9.63 -1.75
N GLY A 44 -18.56 -10.62 -0.90
CA GLY A 44 -19.00 -11.95 -1.33
C GLY A 44 -18.79 -13.01 -0.26
N GLY A 45 -18.71 -14.26 -0.70
CA GLY A 45 -18.48 -15.43 0.15
C GLY A 45 -17.03 -15.58 0.61
N VAL A 46 -16.81 -16.52 1.52
CA VAL A 46 -15.48 -16.88 2.01
C VAL A 46 -15.31 -18.40 1.90
N GLY A 47 -14.08 -18.82 1.62
CA GLY A 47 -13.66 -20.21 1.77
C GLY A 47 -12.26 -20.29 2.38
N THR A 48 -11.81 -21.49 2.66
CA THR A 48 -10.42 -21.76 3.04
C THR A 48 -9.72 -22.54 1.94
N ASP A 49 -8.44 -22.26 1.72
CA ASP A 49 -7.60 -23.06 0.84
C ASP A 49 -6.13 -23.04 1.29
N THR A 50 -5.28 -23.82 0.62
CA THR A 50 -3.82 -23.72 0.77
C THR A 50 -3.32 -22.54 -0.05
N VAL A 51 -2.70 -21.57 0.62
CA VAL A 51 -2.08 -20.39 -0.02
C VAL A 51 -0.57 -20.53 0.08
N ASN A 52 0.12 -20.34 -1.04
CA ASN A 52 1.57 -20.35 -1.14
C ASN A 52 2.05 -19.00 -1.71
N VAL A 53 2.85 -18.28 -0.92
CA VAL A 53 3.48 -17.02 -1.33
C VAL A 53 4.99 -17.21 -1.25
N GLY A 54 5.67 -17.36 -2.40
CA GLY A 54 7.13 -17.45 -2.43
C GLY A 54 7.73 -18.61 -1.62
N GLY A 55 6.99 -19.69 -1.38
CA GLY A 55 7.41 -20.83 -0.55
C GLY A 55 6.89 -20.79 0.89
N ALA A 56 6.36 -19.66 1.35
CA ALA A 56 5.60 -19.56 2.59
C ALA A 56 4.21 -20.17 2.38
N ILE A 57 3.89 -21.26 3.08
CA ILE A 57 2.65 -22.03 2.86
C ILE A 57 1.77 -21.99 4.11
N VAL A 58 0.54 -21.48 3.96
CA VAL A 58 -0.52 -21.56 4.96
C VAL A 58 -1.61 -22.48 4.45
N LYS A 59 -1.89 -23.55 5.20
CA LYS A 59 -3.05 -24.42 4.95
C LYS A 59 -4.31 -23.82 5.57
N ASP A 60 -5.44 -24.07 4.94
CA ASP A 60 -6.76 -23.58 5.38
C ASP A 60 -6.80 -22.05 5.61
N GLN A 61 -6.02 -21.28 4.83
CA GLN A 61 -6.08 -19.81 4.82
C GLN A 61 -7.44 -19.36 4.33
N ALA A 62 -8.12 -18.49 5.09
CA ALA A 62 -9.34 -17.85 4.65
C ALA A 62 -9.08 -16.93 3.45
N ILE A 63 -9.83 -17.13 2.37
CA ILE A 63 -9.80 -16.35 1.14
C ILE A 63 -11.20 -15.79 0.83
N GLY A 64 -11.26 -14.50 0.51
CA GLY A 64 -12.49 -13.87 0.03
C GLY A 64 -12.77 -14.27 -1.42
N ILE A 65 -13.99 -14.72 -1.69
CA ILE A 65 -14.48 -15.07 -3.02
C ILE A 65 -15.55 -14.02 -3.38
N PRO A 66 -15.15 -12.82 -3.84
CA PRO A 66 -16.11 -11.78 -4.19
C PRO A 66 -16.98 -12.22 -5.36
N ASP A 67 -18.29 -11.97 -5.26
CA ASP A 67 -19.23 -11.99 -6.38
C ASP A 67 -19.48 -10.58 -6.92
N THR A 68 -19.07 -9.56 -6.17
CA THR A 68 -19.21 -8.15 -6.53
C THR A 68 -17.94 -7.36 -6.20
N VAL A 69 -17.52 -6.52 -7.14
CA VAL A 69 -16.38 -5.58 -7.02
C VAL A 69 -16.71 -4.24 -7.67
N SER A 70 -16.06 -3.16 -7.23
CA SER A 70 -16.16 -1.85 -7.88
C SER A 70 -15.51 -1.84 -9.27
N SER A 71 -15.85 -0.84 -10.10
CA SER A 71 -15.25 -0.66 -11.43
C SER A 71 -13.73 -0.49 -11.37
N ALA A 72 -13.20 0.15 -10.33
CA ALA A 72 -11.75 0.29 -10.12
C ALA A 72 -11.00 -1.06 -10.19
N PHE A 73 -11.55 -2.12 -9.57
CA PHE A 73 -10.97 -3.46 -9.67
C PHE A 73 -11.10 -4.08 -11.06
N ILE A 74 -12.19 -3.79 -11.78
CA ILE A 74 -12.42 -4.28 -13.14
C ILE A 74 -11.46 -3.60 -14.14
N GLU A 75 -11.19 -2.32 -13.94
CA GLU A 75 -10.31 -1.50 -14.78
C GLU A 75 -8.82 -1.81 -14.55
N ASP A 76 -8.39 -2.10 -13.32
CA ASP A 76 -7.03 -2.53 -13.03
C ASP A 76 -6.77 -3.97 -13.51
N THR A 77 -6.36 -4.12 -14.77
CA THR A 77 -6.04 -5.43 -15.37
C THR A 77 -4.70 -6.04 -14.93
N THR A 78 -3.93 -5.35 -14.09
CA THR A 78 -2.59 -5.81 -13.66
C THR A 78 -2.66 -6.65 -12.39
N SER A 79 -3.64 -6.39 -11.52
CA SER A 79 -3.87 -7.17 -10.31
C SER A 79 -4.92 -8.27 -10.50
N ASN A 80 -4.83 -9.33 -9.71
CA ASN A 80 -5.87 -10.38 -9.63
C ASN A 80 -6.53 -10.43 -8.25
N GLY A 81 -6.22 -9.51 -7.34
CA GLY A 81 -6.75 -9.50 -5.96
C GLY A 81 -5.79 -8.83 -4.99
N LEU A 82 -6.10 -8.92 -3.69
CA LEU A 82 -5.27 -8.36 -2.63
C LEU A 82 -4.90 -9.43 -1.61
N VAL A 83 -3.69 -9.33 -1.06
CA VAL A 83 -3.25 -10.03 0.13
C VAL A 83 -3.08 -8.99 1.23
N GLY A 84 -4.02 -8.94 2.17
CA GLY A 84 -3.98 -7.98 3.27
C GLY A 84 -2.90 -8.33 4.29
N LEU A 85 -1.98 -7.38 4.52
CA LEU A 85 -0.85 -7.53 5.45
C LEU A 85 -0.95 -6.61 6.68
N GLY A 86 -2.08 -5.90 6.86
CA GLY A 86 -2.42 -5.26 8.12
C GLY A 86 -2.70 -6.28 9.23
N PHE A 87 -2.98 -5.80 10.45
CA PHE A 87 -3.32 -6.70 11.56
C PHE A 87 -4.70 -7.33 11.33
N SER A 88 -4.87 -8.58 11.78
CA SER A 88 -6.11 -9.34 11.63
C SER A 88 -7.35 -8.68 12.26
N SER A 89 -7.17 -7.72 13.16
CA SER A 89 -8.28 -6.92 13.72
C SER A 89 -9.06 -6.14 12.67
N LEU A 90 -8.45 -5.83 11.51
CA LEU A 90 -9.12 -5.21 10.36
C LEU A 90 -9.89 -6.19 9.47
N ASN A 91 -9.72 -7.51 9.65
CA ASN A 91 -10.38 -8.49 8.79
C ASN A 91 -11.91 -8.37 8.91
N THR A 92 -12.59 -8.31 7.77
CA THR A 92 -14.02 -8.02 7.69
C THR A 92 -14.92 -9.25 7.62
N VAL A 93 -14.35 -10.46 7.73
CA VAL A 93 -15.13 -11.69 7.66
C VAL A 93 -16.10 -11.78 8.82
N LYS A 94 -17.35 -12.11 8.51
CA LYS A 94 -18.42 -12.40 9.46
C LYS A 94 -18.97 -13.81 9.23
N PRO A 95 -19.53 -14.46 10.26
CA PRO A 95 -19.68 -13.99 11.65
C PRO A 95 -18.38 -14.10 12.47
N LYS A 96 -17.41 -14.90 12.03
CA LYS A 96 -16.15 -15.12 12.72
C LYS A 96 -15.01 -14.47 11.94
N GLN A 97 -14.37 -13.47 12.55
CA GLN A 97 -13.18 -12.82 12.00
C GLN A 97 -12.08 -13.85 11.71
N GLN A 98 -11.37 -13.66 10.61
CA GLN A 98 -10.28 -14.54 10.14
C GLN A 98 -8.93 -13.85 10.29
N LYS A 99 -7.87 -14.66 10.35
CA LYS A 99 -6.49 -14.19 10.39
C LYS A 99 -5.97 -13.84 8.99
N THR A 100 -5.05 -12.89 8.92
CA THR A 100 -4.26 -12.64 7.70
C THR A 100 -3.30 -13.80 7.42
N PHE A 101 -2.76 -13.83 6.20
CA PHE A 101 -1.73 -14.80 5.83
C PHE A 101 -0.52 -14.72 6.76
N PHE A 102 -0.06 -13.51 7.07
CA PHE A 102 1.09 -13.31 7.93
C PHE A 102 0.83 -13.78 9.37
N ASP A 103 -0.33 -13.45 9.96
CA ASP A 103 -0.72 -13.91 11.31
C ASP A 103 -0.84 -15.44 11.39
N ASN A 104 -1.30 -16.10 10.31
CA ASN A 104 -1.35 -17.56 10.27
C ASN A 104 0.02 -18.24 10.15
N ILE A 105 1.00 -17.61 9.50
CA ILE A 105 2.32 -18.22 9.29
C ILE A 105 3.37 -17.81 10.31
N ALA A 106 3.22 -16.67 10.99
CA ALA A 106 4.26 -16.05 11.82
C ALA A 106 4.93 -17.02 12.80
N ASP A 107 4.15 -17.83 13.52
CA ASP A 107 4.66 -18.79 14.52
C ASP A 107 5.46 -19.94 13.91
N SER A 108 5.34 -20.17 12.60
CA SER A 108 6.07 -21.21 11.85
C SER A 108 7.29 -20.68 11.11
N LEU A 109 7.49 -19.36 11.09
CA LEU A 109 8.64 -18.74 10.46
C LEU A 109 9.88 -18.84 11.36
N GLN A 110 11.07 -18.82 10.75
CA GLN A 110 12.33 -18.78 11.51
C GLN A 110 12.41 -17.52 12.38
N GLU A 111 12.03 -16.37 11.80
CA GLU A 111 11.75 -15.14 12.53
C GLU A 111 10.33 -14.67 12.19
N PRO A 112 9.51 -14.21 13.16
CA PRO A 112 8.14 -13.78 12.88
C PRO A 112 8.10 -12.37 12.26
N VAL A 113 8.79 -12.21 11.12
CA VAL A 113 8.96 -10.94 10.39
C VAL A 113 8.50 -11.09 8.94
N MET A 114 8.03 -9.98 8.38
CA MET A 114 7.83 -9.80 6.95
C MET A 114 8.61 -8.57 6.51
N THR A 115 9.21 -8.62 5.33
CA THR A 115 9.92 -7.48 4.74
C THR A 115 9.31 -7.14 3.38
N ALA A 116 9.36 -5.86 3.02
CA ALA A 116 8.95 -5.36 1.71
C ALA A 116 10.08 -4.49 1.14
N SER A 117 10.64 -4.91 0.01
CA SER A 117 11.67 -4.18 -0.73
C SER A 117 11.10 -3.79 -2.09
N LEU A 118 10.53 -2.58 -2.18
CA LEU A 118 9.87 -2.09 -3.39
C LEU A 118 10.81 -1.20 -4.21
N LYS A 119 10.74 -1.32 -5.54
CA LYS A 119 11.61 -0.57 -6.48
C LYS A 119 10.76 0.25 -7.43
N ALA A 120 11.09 1.54 -7.60
CA ALA A 120 10.30 2.50 -8.37
C ALA A 120 10.04 2.11 -9.83
N ASN A 121 10.97 1.39 -10.46
CA ASN A 121 10.85 0.94 -11.86
C ASN A 121 11.43 -0.47 -12.03
N GLY A 122 11.09 -1.38 -11.13
CA GLY A 122 11.65 -2.73 -11.18
C GLY A 122 10.89 -3.72 -10.33
N VAL A 123 11.38 -4.97 -10.35
CA VAL A 123 10.82 -6.05 -9.54
C VAL A 123 11.34 -5.90 -8.11
N GLY A 124 10.41 -5.60 -7.21
CA GLY A 124 10.60 -5.66 -5.78
C GLY A 124 10.34 -7.06 -5.22
N GLU A 125 10.46 -7.20 -3.91
CA GLU A 125 10.39 -8.48 -3.21
C GLU A 125 9.63 -8.34 -1.89
N TYR A 126 8.91 -9.40 -1.53
CA TYR A 126 8.41 -9.63 -0.18
C TYR A 126 9.06 -10.88 0.37
N GLU A 127 9.48 -10.84 1.63
CA GLU A 127 9.99 -12.02 2.32
C GLU A 127 9.22 -12.26 3.61
N PHE A 128 9.14 -13.53 3.98
CA PHE A 128 8.53 -13.99 5.22
C PHE A 128 9.55 -14.87 5.91
N GLY A 129 9.94 -14.50 7.13
CA GLY A 129 10.77 -15.37 7.97
C GLY A 129 12.24 -15.02 8.07
N ILE A 130 12.69 -14.01 7.32
CA ILE A 130 14.09 -13.60 7.26
C ILE A 130 14.19 -12.08 7.22
N LEU A 131 15.23 -11.57 7.86
CA LEU A 131 15.70 -10.21 7.71
C LEU A 131 17.02 -10.24 6.94
N ASP A 132 16.96 -10.08 5.61
CA ASP A 132 18.15 -10.13 4.77
C ASP A 132 18.97 -8.83 4.88
N HIS A 133 20.09 -8.93 5.57
CA HIS A 133 21.03 -7.83 5.80
C HIS A 133 21.72 -7.34 4.53
N ASP A 134 21.77 -8.13 3.46
CA ASP A 134 22.38 -7.72 2.19
C ASP A 134 21.46 -6.80 1.36
N LYS A 135 20.19 -6.67 1.75
CA LYS A 135 19.18 -5.88 1.01
C LYS A 135 19.04 -4.44 1.47
N TYR A 136 19.74 -4.04 2.52
CA TYR A 136 19.71 -2.66 3.01
C TYR A 136 21.11 -2.19 3.43
N GLN A 137 21.27 -0.89 3.57
CA GLN A 137 22.51 -0.27 4.04
C GLN A 137 22.25 0.44 5.36
N GLY A 138 23.27 0.50 6.22
CA GLY A 138 23.16 1.11 7.55
C GLY A 138 22.40 0.22 8.52
N ASP A 139 21.82 0.85 9.55
CA ASP A 139 21.10 0.17 10.62
C ASP A 139 19.58 0.26 10.43
N ILE A 140 18.85 -0.77 10.85
CA ILE A 140 17.39 -0.73 10.91
C ILE A 140 16.92 0.13 12.08
N ALA A 141 16.03 1.07 11.79
CA ALA A 141 15.29 1.80 12.82
C ALA A 141 14.27 0.88 13.51
N ASN A 142 14.53 0.53 14.76
CA ASN A 142 13.55 -0.16 15.59
C ASN A 142 12.59 0.86 16.22
N VAL A 143 11.33 0.84 15.78
CA VAL A 143 10.27 1.75 16.25
C VAL A 143 9.09 0.97 16.82
N SER A 144 8.43 1.56 17.82
CA SER A 144 7.21 1.00 18.37
C SER A 144 6.06 1.14 17.38
N VAL A 145 5.29 0.07 17.21
CA VAL A 145 4.07 0.04 16.39
C VAL A 145 2.85 0.17 17.28
N ASP A 146 1.95 1.10 16.96
CA ASP A 146 0.61 1.19 17.53
C ASP A 146 -0.39 0.45 16.64
N SER A 147 -0.69 -0.79 17.01
CA SER A 147 -1.64 -1.63 16.27
C SER A 147 -3.10 -1.46 16.73
N SER A 148 -3.44 -0.46 17.56
CA SER A 148 -4.78 -0.29 18.13
C SER A 148 -5.87 -0.09 17.08
N LYS A 149 -5.53 0.52 15.95
CA LYS A 149 -6.38 0.67 14.77
C LYS A 149 -6.20 -0.44 13.72
N GLY A 150 -5.33 -1.41 14.01
CA GLY A 150 -5.02 -2.54 13.15
C GLY A 150 -4.08 -2.25 11.97
N PHE A 151 -3.44 -1.09 11.95
CA PHE A 151 -2.41 -0.74 10.97
C PHE A 151 -1.00 -0.89 11.54
N TRP A 152 0.00 -0.95 10.66
CA TRP A 152 1.41 -0.76 11.01
C TRP A 152 1.70 0.73 11.25
N GLN A 153 1.08 1.29 12.29
CA GLN A 153 1.17 2.71 12.62
C GLN A 153 2.39 2.97 13.51
N PHE A 154 3.17 4.01 13.20
CA PHE A 154 4.35 4.41 13.97
C PHE A 154 4.46 5.94 14.04
N GLU A 155 5.32 6.44 14.91
CA GLU A 155 5.59 7.88 15.06
C GLU A 155 6.37 8.43 13.84
N LEU A 156 5.93 9.57 13.31
CA LEU A 156 6.57 10.32 12.24
C LEU A 156 6.75 11.77 12.70
N ALA A 157 7.75 12.02 13.54
CA ALA A 157 7.82 13.26 14.31
C ALA A 157 8.42 14.45 13.56
N LYS A 158 9.24 14.20 12.53
CA LYS A 158 10.08 15.22 11.90
C LYS A 158 10.20 15.01 10.39
N PHE A 159 10.48 16.09 9.69
CA PHE A 159 10.78 16.06 8.26
C PHE A 159 11.82 17.11 7.88
N ALA A 160 12.42 16.97 6.70
CA ALA A 160 13.27 17.97 6.06
C ALA A 160 13.04 17.93 4.54
N VAL A 161 13.17 19.08 3.87
CA VAL A 161 13.04 19.20 2.41
C VAL A 161 14.36 19.67 1.84
N ALA A 162 14.87 18.95 0.84
CA ALA A 162 16.22 19.12 0.29
C ALA A 162 17.29 19.12 1.41
N ASP A 163 18.13 20.14 1.42
CA ASP A 163 19.18 20.43 2.40
C ASP A 163 18.72 21.40 3.51
N GLY A 164 17.41 21.64 3.62
CA GLY A 164 16.83 22.51 4.65
C GLY A 164 16.88 21.92 6.07
N ASP A 165 16.59 22.78 7.04
CA ASP A 165 16.55 22.39 8.46
C ASP A 165 15.49 21.32 8.74
N ILE A 166 15.77 20.46 9.72
CA ILE A 166 14.82 19.49 10.25
C ILE A 166 13.71 20.23 11.01
N GLN A 167 12.47 19.97 10.62
CA GLN A 167 11.26 20.55 11.20
C GLN A 167 10.47 19.49 11.95
N THR A 168 9.81 19.90 13.04
CA THR A 168 8.89 19.04 13.79
C THR A 168 7.50 19.09 13.16
N ILE A 169 6.91 17.92 12.94
CA ILE A 169 5.52 17.74 12.53
C ILE A 169 4.63 18.00 13.75
N LYS A 170 3.72 18.95 13.64
CA LYS A 170 2.80 19.36 14.72
C LYS A 170 1.45 18.68 14.59
N GLU A 171 1.00 18.44 13.36
CA GLU A 171 -0.31 17.88 13.07
C GLU A 171 -0.18 16.40 12.71
N ASN A 172 -0.80 15.54 13.54
CA ASN A 172 -0.81 14.09 13.36
C ASN A 172 0.59 13.49 13.08
N PRO A 173 1.54 13.54 14.05
CA PRO A 173 2.92 13.07 13.90
C PRO A 173 3.02 11.53 13.93
N THR A 174 2.18 10.86 13.15
CA THR A 174 2.10 9.41 13.04
C THR A 174 1.86 9.05 11.58
N ALA A 175 2.40 7.93 11.13
CA ALA A 175 2.20 7.38 9.80
C ALA A 175 1.83 5.90 9.87
N ILE A 176 1.29 5.38 8.77
CA ILE A 176 1.13 3.94 8.56
C ILE A 176 2.09 3.50 7.45
N ALA A 177 2.72 2.34 7.62
CA ALA A 177 3.38 1.67 6.50
C ALA A 177 2.33 0.90 5.70
N ASP A 178 2.00 1.39 4.50
CA ASP A 178 0.95 0.82 3.65
C ASP A 178 1.45 0.58 2.22
N THR A 179 1.72 -0.68 1.89
CA THR A 179 2.16 -1.08 0.55
C THR A 179 1.02 -1.10 -0.47
N GLY A 180 -0.24 -0.91 -0.04
CA GLY A 180 -1.42 -0.81 -0.89
C GLY A 180 -1.74 0.61 -1.37
N THR A 181 -1.08 1.64 -0.82
CA THR A 181 -1.25 3.04 -1.23
C THR A 181 -0.08 3.48 -2.12
N SER A 182 -0.37 4.11 -3.27
CA SER A 182 0.66 4.47 -4.26
C SER A 182 1.50 5.70 -3.88
N LEU A 183 0.90 6.69 -3.20
CA LEU A 183 1.53 7.97 -2.88
C LEU A 183 1.96 8.04 -1.41
N MET A 184 2.94 8.90 -1.11
CA MET A 184 3.25 9.27 0.26
C MET A 184 2.30 10.39 0.72
N LEU A 185 1.26 10.01 1.48
CA LEU A 185 0.29 10.97 2.02
C LEU A 185 0.78 11.52 3.37
N LEU A 186 1.05 12.83 3.42
CA LEU A 186 1.57 13.52 4.60
C LEU A 186 0.61 14.63 5.05
N SER A 187 0.82 15.17 6.26
CA SER A 187 0.07 16.32 6.75
C SER A 187 0.25 17.55 5.86
N GLN A 188 -0.77 18.42 5.83
CA GLN A 188 -0.77 19.61 4.98
C GLN A 188 0.46 20.49 5.22
N GLU A 189 0.92 20.61 6.47
CA GLU A 189 2.12 21.37 6.81
C GLU A 189 3.39 20.86 6.11
N VAL A 190 3.53 19.54 5.96
CA VAL A 190 4.69 18.91 5.30
C VAL A 190 4.57 19.08 3.79
N VAL A 191 3.37 18.86 3.26
CA VAL A 191 3.06 19.02 1.83
C VAL A 191 3.33 20.46 1.38
N ASP A 192 2.84 21.45 2.12
CA ASP A 192 3.05 22.87 1.82
C ASP A 192 4.53 23.25 1.88
N ALA A 193 5.25 22.78 2.90
CA ALA A 193 6.69 23.02 3.03
C ALA A 193 7.51 22.41 1.88
N TYR A 194 7.09 21.25 1.37
CA TYR A 194 7.70 20.59 0.22
C TYR A 194 7.45 21.37 -1.08
N TYR A 195 6.19 21.64 -1.41
CA TYR A 195 5.83 22.29 -2.68
C TYR A 195 6.23 23.77 -2.73
N ALA A 196 6.41 24.44 -1.59
CA ALA A 196 6.99 25.79 -1.54
C ALA A 196 8.44 25.85 -2.09
N LYS A 197 9.13 24.71 -2.20
CA LYS A 197 10.48 24.62 -2.80
C LYS A 197 10.47 24.42 -4.32
N ILE A 198 9.29 24.24 -4.92
CA ILE A 198 9.15 23.95 -6.35
C ILE A 198 8.55 25.17 -7.04
N GLU A 199 9.36 25.87 -7.83
CA GLU A 199 8.88 27.02 -8.59
C GLU A 199 7.77 26.61 -9.58
N GLY A 200 6.62 27.29 -9.50
CA GLY A 200 5.46 27.02 -10.34
C GLY A 200 4.58 25.86 -9.85
N ALA A 201 4.88 25.24 -8.70
CA ALA A 201 3.96 24.30 -8.08
C ALA A 201 2.69 25.01 -7.61
N ILE A 202 1.53 24.43 -7.90
CA ILE A 202 0.22 24.94 -7.50
C ILE A 202 -0.69 23.79 -7.06
N TYR A 203 -1.58 24.06 -6.12
CA TYR A 203 -2.67 23.14 -5.83
C TYR A 203 -3.73 23.24 -6.94
N ALA A 204 -4.00 22.12 -7.62
CA ALA A 204 -5.02 22.04 -8.66
C ALA A 204 -6.20 21.21 -8.16
N SER A 205 -7.32 21.88 -7.87
CA SER A 205 -8.56 21.21 -7.45
C SER A 205 -9.06 20.19 -8.49
N SER A 206 -8.81 20.43 -9.78
CA SER A 206 -9.14 19.49 -10.85
C SER A 206 -8.35 18.18 -10.80
N ALA A 207 -7.16 18.19 -10.20
CA ALA A 207 -6.33 17.01 -9.97
C ALA A 207 -6.42 16.50 -8.53
N SER A 208 -7.15 17.21 -7.65
CA SER A 208 -7.24 16.91 -6.21
C SER A 208 -5.88 16.80 -5.52
N GLY A 209 -4.91 17.62 -5.94
CA GLY A 209 -3.56 17.64 -5.36
C GLY A 209 -2.67 18.69 -6.01
N TYR A 210 -1.38 18.65 -5.68
CA TYR A 210 -0.39 19.57 -6.23
C TYR A 210 0.06 19.13 -7.63
N ILE A 211 0.24 20.13 -8.49
CA ILE A 211 0.84 19.96 -9.81
C ILE A 211 2.01 20.93 -9.97
N TYR A 212 2.98 20.58 -10.81
CA TYR A 212 4.18 21.38 -11.05
C TYR A 212 4.65 21.28 -12.51
N PRO A 213 5.49 22.21 -12.99
CA PRO A 213 6.03 22.14 -14.35
C PRO A 213 6.88 20.87 -14.57
N CYS A 214 6.68 20.14 -15.67
CA CYS A 214 7.43 18.89 -15.96
C CYS A 214 8.96 19.06 -16.03
N ASN A 215 9.46 20.28 -16.21
CA ASN A 215 10.89 20.57 -16.23
C ASN A 215 11.44 20.99 -14.86
N ALA A 216 10.62 21.01 -13.82
CA ALA A 216 11.06 21.31 -12.46
C ALA A 216 11.95 20.18 -11.93
N SER A 217 12.99 20.55 -11.20
CA SER A 217 13.78 19.59 -10.42
C SER A 217 13.15 19.44 -9.05
N LEU A 218 12.64 18.25 -8.75
CA LEU A 218 12.02 17.97 -7.46
C LEU A 218 13.08 17.83 -6.35
N PRO A 219 12.90 18.47 -5.18
CA PRO A 219 13.77 18.26 -4.03
C PRO A 219 13.56 16.88 -3.43
N SER A 220 14.55 16.36 -2.69
CA SER A 220 14.31 15.20 -1.82
C SER A 220 13.44 15.57 -0.63
N ILE A 221 12.74 14.59 -0.05
CA ILE A 221 12.08 14.72 1.24
C ILE A 221 12.64 13.68 2.21
N SER A 222 12.98 14.10 3.42
CA SER A 222 13.38 13.20 4.50
C SER A 222 12.32 13.21 5.58
N VAL A 223 11.95 12.04 6.10
CA VAL A 223 11.02 11.88 7.22
C VAL A 223 11.64 11.03 8.32
N ALA A 224 11.39 11.38 9.58
CA ALA A 224 11.90 10.63 10.71
C ALA A 224 10.99 9.43 10.99
N ILE A 225 11.53 8.22 10.80
CA ILE A 225 10.93 6.97 11.25
C ILE A 225 11.18 6.86 12.76
N GLY A 226 10.12 6.98 13.55
CA GLY A 226 10.20 7.15 15.00
C GLY A 226 10.65 8.56 15.37
N SER A 227 11.53 8.68 16.36
CA SER A 227 11.91 9.99 16.91
C SER A 227 12.93 10.75 16.06
N ASN A 228 13.92 10.06 15.46
CA ASN A 228 15.07 10.72 14.82
C ASN A 228 15.68 10.02 13.59
N HIS A 229 15.28 8.79 13.25
CA HIS A 229 15.93 8.07 12.14
C HIS A 229 15.40 8.56 10.79
N LEU A 230 16.16 9.40 10.08
CA LEU A 230 15.72 9.98 8.81
C LEU A 230 15.81 8.96 7.67
N ALA A 231 14.67 8.73 7.01
CA ALA A 231 14.59 8.07 5.72
C ALA A 231 14.37 9.12 4.64
N THR A 232 15.19 9.12 3.59
CA THR A 232 15.14 10.10 2.50
C THR A 232 14.59 9.48 1.23
N VAL A 233 13.56 10.10 0.66
CA VAL A 233 13.07 9.84 -0.69
C VAL A 233 13.72 10.83 -1.66
N PRO A 234 14.52 10.35 -2.63
CA PRO A 234 15.06 11.20 -3.69
C PRO A 234 13.96 11.86 -4.52
N GLY A 235 14.15 13.12 -4.93
CA GLY A 235 13.14 13.87 -5.67
C GLY A 235 12.73 13.23 -7.00
N ASN A 236 13.64 12.50 -7.67
CA ASN A 236 13.34 11.77 -8.89
C ASN A 236 12.39 10.57 -8.69
N LEU A 237 12.07 10.20 -7.45
CA LEU A 237 11.09 9.17 -7.12
C LEU A 237 9.72 9.74 -6.69
N ILE A 238 9.59 11.08 -6.64
CA ILE A 238 8.35 11.73 -6.19
C ILE A 238 7.37 11.97 -7.35
N ASN A 239 7.86 12.09 -8.59
CA ASN A 239 6.98 12.25 -9.76
C ASN A 239 6.07 11.02 -9.97
N PHE A 240 4.78 11.25 -10.24
CA PHE A 240 3.79 10.20 -10.45
C PHE A 240 3.24 10.16 -11.89
N SER A 241 2.67 11.25 -12.41
CA SER A 241 2.06 11.24 -13.76
C SER A 241 1.91 12.61 -14.42
N GLU A 242 1.93 12.65 -15.76
CA GLU A 242 1.55 13.84 -16.53
C GLU A 242 0.03 14.07 -16.45
N VAL A 243 -0.41 15.26 -16.01
CA VAL A 243 -1.85 15.59 -15.81
C VAL A 243 -2.42 16.55 -16.85
N GLY A 244 -1.58 17.18 -17.68
CA GLY A 244 -2.04 17.98 -18.81
C GLY A 244 -1.12 19.12 -19.20
N ILE A 245 -1.67 20.10 -19.93
CA ILE A 245 -0.95 21.28 -20.42
C ILE A 245 -1.57 22.52 -19.79
N ASN A 246 -0.75 23.36 -19.17
CA ASN A 246 -1.12 24.69 -18.73
C ASN A 246 -1.53 25.52 -19.96
N LYS A 247 -2.82 25.85 -20.07
CA LYS A 247 -3.38 26.56 -21.24
C LYS A 247 -2.87 28.01 -21.40
N THR A 248 -2.25 28.57 -20.37
CA THR A 248 -1.73 29.95 -20.37
C THR A 248 -0.26 30.00 -20.77
N THR A 249 0.55 29.05 -20.30
CA THR A 249 2.00 29.02 -20.57
C THR A 249 2.41 28.00 -21.63
N GLY A 250 1.52 27.07 -22.00
CA GLY A 250 1.82 25.95 -22.89
C GLY A 250 2.69 24.86 -22.27
N GLY A 251 3.11 25.01 -21.01
CA GLY A 251 3.93 24.03 -20.30
C GLY A 251 3.12 22.81 -19.88
N LYS A 252 3.72 21.62 -19.95
CA LYS A 252 3.13 20.42 -19.37
C LYS A 252 3.21 20.45 -17.84
N GLY A 253 2.19 19.93 -17.18
CA GLY A 253 2.13 19.76 -15.73
C GLY A 253 2.16 18.29 -15.34
N GLU A 254 2.87 18.00 -14.25
CA GLU A 254 2.93 16.70 -13.59
C GLU A 254 2.27 16.77 -12.21
N PHE A 255 1.77 15.62 -11.76
CA PHE A 255 1.22 15.38 -10.44
C PHE A 255 2.17 14.49 -9.64
N SER A 256 2.24 14.75 -8.33
CA SER A 256 2.96 13.93 -7.35
C SER A 256 2.24 13.86 -6.02
#